data_AF-A0A935J2M6-F1
#
_entry.id   AF-A0A935J2M6-F1
#
_cell.length_a   1.000
_cell.length_b   1.000
_cell.length_c   1.000
_cell.angle_alpha   90.00
_cell.angle_beta   90.00
_cell.angle_gamma   90.00
#
_symmetry.space_group_name_H-M   'P 1'
#
loop_
_entity.id
_entity.type
_entity.pdbx_description
1 polymer ?
#
loop_
_entity_poly.entity_id
_entity_poly.type
_entity_poly.pdbx_seq_one_letter_code
_entity_poly.pdbx_strand_id
1 'polypeptide(L)'
;MNELLSNITTGAIWTVNGFLVIVYYAADHIQTITLAVAALLFAAYTSREQQVWAVGSGALAILASLLAPAPVPLFLLVMSLAGWAGQWLEQYNKPAQHWNTIRGQALYAVAGLGFALYRNFGLGSSIASDPMMSQGAGYLNALIGIGMYVIPLGWLAMLTQSIWAHPPAQGTPDSLITTIRTRGKQ
;
A
#
# COMPACT_ATOMS: atom_id res chain seq x y z
N MET A 1 22.91 -3.68 51.15
CA MET A 1 21.71 -2.87 50.79
C MET A 1 21.96 -2.01 49.55
N ASN A 2 23.08 -1.27 49.47
CA ASN A 2 23.41 -0.43 48.31
C ASN A 2 23.59 -1.20 46.98
N GLU A 3 24.15 -2.41 47.03
CA GLU A 3 24.36 -3.23 45.83
C GLU A 3 23.05 -3.81 45.27
N LEU A 4 22.13 -4.22 46.15
CA LEU A 4 20.79 -4.69 45.75
C LEU A 4 20.00 -3.56 45.06
N LEU A 5 20.03 -2.35 45.65
CA LEU A 5 19.38 -1.18 45.06
C LEU A 5 20.00 -0.81 43.70
N SER A 6 21.33 -0.83 43.59
CA SER A 6 22.06 -0.59 42.33
C SER A 6 21.70 -1.59 41.23
N ASN A 7 21.57 -2.88 41.57
CA ASN A 7 21.20 -3.93 40.63
C ASN A 7 19.75 -3.77 40.15
N ILE A 8 18.82 -3.43 41.06
CA ILE A 8 17.42 -3.17 40.72
C ILE A 8 17.30 -1.94 39.81
N THR A 9 17.99 -0.84 40.13
CA THR A 9 17.96 0.38 39.30
C THR A 9 18.55 0.13 37.92
N THR A 10 19.66 -0.60 37.84
CA THR A 10 20.29 -0.95 36.56
C THR A 10 19.36 -1.82 35.72
N GLY A 11 18.75 -2.84 36.31
CA GLY A 11 17.76 -3.68 35.64
C GLY A 11 16.57 -2.88 35.11
N ALA A 12 16.01 -1.99 35.95
CA ALA A 12 14.90 -1.12 35.56
C ALA A 12 15.27 -0.18 34.38
N ILE A 13 16.45 0.42 34.41
CA ILE A 13 16.94 1.28 33.32
C ILE A 13 17.04 0.50 32.00
N TRP A 14 17.61 -0.70 32.02
CA TRP A 14 17.71 -1.53 30.81
C TRP A 14 16.34 -1.96 30.28
N THR A 15 15.41 -2.33 31.17
CA THR A 15 14.04 -2.67 30.77
C THR A 15 13.32 -1.48 30.14
N VAL A 16 13.40 -0.30 30.76
CA VAL A 16 12.78 0.93 30.23
C VAL A 16 13.43 1.31 28.90
N ASN A 17 14.76 1.26 28.79
CA ASN A 17 15.46 1.56 27.55
C ASN A 17 15.07 0.59 26.43
N GLY A 18 15.02 -0.72 26.71
CA GLY A 18 14.57 -1.72 25.74
C GLY A 18 13.13 -1.46 25.27
N PHE A 19 12.23 -1.14 26.19
CA PHE A 19 10.85 -0.76 25.85
C PHE A 19 10.79 0.51 24.99
N LEU A 20 11.55 1.55 25.34
CA LEU A 20 11.60 2.80 24.58
C LEU A 20 12.13 2.59 23.16
N VAL A 21 13.13 1.72 22.99
CA VAL A 21 13.63 1.34 21.66
C VAL A 21 12.51 0.71 20.83
N ILE A 22 11.73 -0.21 21.40
CA ILE A 22 10.59 -0.83 20.70
C ILE A 22 9.55 0.22 20.31
N VAL A 23 9.17 1.11 21.23
CA VAL A 23 8.20 2.18 20.97
C VAL A 23 8.70 3.13 19.88
N TYR A 24 9.99 3.51 19.93
CA TYR A 24 10.61 4.38 18.93
C TYR A 24 10.61 3.73 17.54
N TYR A 25 11.06 2.47 17.43
CA TYR A 25 11.04 1.76 16.15
C TYR A 25 9.62 1.56 15.61
N ALA A 26 8.65 1.29 16.49
CA ALA A 26 7.25 1.17 16.10
C ALA A 26 6.67 2.50 15.59
N ALA A 27 7.03 3.61 16.23
CA ALA A 27 6.62 4.94 15.78
C ALA A 27 7.24 5.29 14.42
N ASP A 28 8.52 4.99 14.22
CA ASP A 28 9.25 5.21 12.97
C ASP A 28 8.66 4.40 11.81
N HIS A 29 8.09 3.22 12.10
CA HIS A 29 7.51 2.30 11.10
C HIS A 29 5.99 2.25 11.14
N ILE A 30 5.31 3.22 11.77
CA ILE A 30 3.86 3.16 12.01
C ILE A 30 3.05 3.03 10.70
N GLN A 31 3.52 3.66 9.61
CA GLN A 31 2.89 3.57 8.30
C GLN A 31 2.93 2.13 7.77
N THR A 32 4.10 1.48 7.85
CA THR A 32 4.30 0.10 7.42
C THR A 32 3.53 -0.89 8.30
N ILE A 33 3.50 -0.68 9.62
CA ILE A 33 2.72 -1.51 10.55
C ILE A 33 1.22 -1.41 10.21
N THR A 34 0.72 -0.20 10.02
CA THR A 34 -0.70 0.04 9.69
C THR A 34 -1.04 -0.56 8.32
N LEU A 35 -0.14 -0.41 7.34
CA LEU A 35 -0.28 -1.05 6.02
C LEU A 35 -0.33 -2.57 6.13
N ALA A 36 0.54 -3.18 6.95
CA ALA A 36 0.56 -4.62 7.15
C ALA A 36 -0.77 -5.12 7.72
N VAL A 37 -1.30 -4.43 8.74
CA VAL A 37 -2.63 -4.74 9.30
C VAL A 37 -3.72 -4.60 8.23
N ALA A 38 -3.74 -3.49 7.49
CA ALA A 38 -4.73 -3.24 6.44
C ALA A 38 -4.69 -4.31 5.34
N ALA A 39 -3.50 -4.70 4.88
CA ALA A 39 -3.28 -5.73 3.87
C ALA A 39 -3.65 -7.13 4.34
N LEU A 40 -3.30 -7.50 5.58
CA LEU A 40 -3.66 -8.79 6.17
C LEU A 40 -5.18 -8.91 6.33
N LEU A 41 -5.83 -7.87 6.84
CA LEU A 41 -7.29 -7.84 6.93
C LEU A 41 -7.91 -7.92 5.55
N PHE A 42 -7.42 -7.16 4.57
CA PHE A 42 -7.93 -7.19 3.21
C PHE A 42 -7.87 -8.61 2.62
N ALA A 43 -6.73 -9.28 2.75
CA ALA A 43 -6.56 -10.66 2.33
C ALA A 43 -7.45 -11.65 3.08
N ALA A 44 -7.71 -11.43 4.38
CA ALA A 44 -8.58 -12.29 5.19
C ALA A 44 -10.07 -12.20 4.78
N TYR A 45 -10.52 -11.02 4.35
CA TYR A 45 -11.90 -10.78 3.90
C TYR A 45 -12.11 -10.98 2.39
N THR A 46 -11.04 -11.24 1.63
CA THR A 46 -11.10 -11.50 0.20
C THR A 46 -11.60 -12.93 -0.09
N SER A 47 -12.36 -13.11 -1.18
CA SER A 47 -12.82 -14.44 -1.61
C SER A 47 -11.65 -15.38 -1.96
N ARG A 48 -11.84 -16.70 -1.80
CA ARG A 48 -10.75 -17.69 -2.02
C ARG A 48 -10.09 -17.58 -3.40
N GLU A 49 -10.84 -17.23 -4.44
CA GLU A 49 -10.32 -17.07 -5.80
C GLU A 49 -9.33 -15.91 -5.94
N GLN A 50 -9.50 -14.86 -5.14
CA GLN A 50 -8.68 -13.65 -5.19
C GLN A 50 -7.67 -13.58 -4.05
N GLN A 51 -7.80 -14.45 -3.05
CA GLN A 51 -7.02 -14.43 -1.82
C GLN A 51 -5.51 -14.55 -2.05
N VAL A 52 -5.07 -15.42 -2.95
CA VAL A 52 -3.64 -15.58 -3.28
C VAL A 52 -3.05 -14.28 -3.83
N TRP A 53 -3.81 -13.57 -4.66
CA TRP A 53 -3.40 -12.29 -5.23
C TRP A 53 -3.46 -11.14 -4.22
N ALA A 54 -4.44 -11.14 -3.31
CA ALA A 54 -4.50 -10.21 -2.20
C ALA A 54 -3.31 -10.39 -1.25
N VAL A 55 -2.95 -11.63 -0.91
CA VAL A 55 -1.76 -11.93 -0.10
C VAL A 55 -0.49 -11.52 -0.85
N GLY A 56 -0.36 -11.88 -2.13
CA GLY A 56 0.82 -11.54 -2.93
C GLY A 56 1.04 -10.03 -3.07
N SER A 57 -0.02 -9.29 -3.41
CA SER A 57 0.03 -7.82 -3.51
C SER A 57 0.26 -7.15 -2.15
N GLY A 58 -0.35 -7.67 -1.07
CA GLY A 58 -0.12 -7.21 0.29
C GLY A 58 1.31 -7.41 0.76
N ALA A 59 1.88 -8.60 0.54
CA ALA A 59 3.27 -8.90 0.86
C ALA A 59 4.23 -8.01 0.05
N LEU A 60 3.95 -7.80 -1.23
CA LEU A 60 4.72 -6.91 -2.09
C LEU A 60 4.67 -5.46 -1.60
N ALA A 61 3.50 -4.98 -1.18
CA ALA A 61 3.32 -3.64 -0.62
C ALA A 61 4.08 -3.47 0.69
N ILE A 62 4.03 -4.44 1.61
CA ILE A 62 4.79 -4.39 2.86
C ILE A 62 6.29 -4.35 2.56
N LEU A 63 6.77 -5.19 1.63
CA LEU A 63 8.17 -5.20 1.21
C LEU A 63 8.58 -3.84 0.62
N ALA A 64 7.77 -3.28 -0.27
CA ALA A 64 8.01 -1.95 -0.85
C ALA A 64 8.04 -0.86 0.22
N SER A 65 7.13 -0.90 1.19
CA SER A 65 7.04 0.04 2.31
C SER A 65 8.24 -0.04 3.25
N LEU A 66 8.89 -1.20 3.37
CA LEU A 66 10.10 -1.36 4.16
C LEU A 66 11.36 -0.86 3.46
N LEU A 67 11.42 -1.01 2.13
CA LEU A 67 12.64 -0.76 1.36
C LEU A 67 12.68 0.61 0.71
N ALA A 68 11.53 1.16 0.33
CA ALA A 68 11.43 2.40 -0.42
C ALA A 68 11.35 3.61 0.53
N PRO A 69 12.02 4.73 0.20
CA PRO A 69 11.89 5.95 0.97
C PRO A 69 10.52 6.62 0.75
N ALA A 70 10.24 7.67 1.51
CA ALA A 70 9.07 8.51 1.29
C ALA A 70 9.00 8.96 -0.19
N PRO A 71 7.79 8.97 -0.81
CA PRO A 71 6.46 8.88 -0.18
C PRO A 71 5.82 7.47 -0.20
N VAL A 72 6.55 6.43 -0.62
CA VAL A 72 5.97 5.11 -0.94
C VAL A 72 5.19 4.46 0.21
N PRO A 73 5.70 4.42 1.47
CA PRO A 73 4.96 3.81 2.58
C PRO A 73 3.59 4.47 2.82
N LEU A 74 3.56 5.80 2.77
CA LEU A 74 2.34 6.58 2.96
C LEU A 74 1.32 6.28 1.86
N PHE A 75 1.72 6.31 0.59
CA PHE A 75 0.78 6.09 -0.50
C PHE A 75 0.30 4.64 -0.59
N LEU A 76 1.13 3.65 -0.27
CA LEU A 76 0.66 2.26 -0.17
C LEU A 76 -0.39 2.11 0.93
N LEU A 77 -0.20 2.75 2.09
CA LEU A 77 -1.20 2.79 3.15
C LEU A 77 -2.50 3.47 2.67
N VAL A 78 -2.40 4.65 2.07
CA VAL A 78 -3.56 5.39 1.53
C VAL A 78 -4.30 4.56 0.50
N MET A 79 -3.60 3.91 -0.43
CA MET A 79 -4.22 3.05 -1.45
C MET A 79 -4.91 1.83 -0.82
N SER A 80 -4.32 1.22 0.20
CA SER A 80 -4.92 0.08 0.90
C SER A 80 -6.20 0.48 1.64
N LEU A 81 -6.18 1.62 2.35
CA LEU A 81 -7.36 2.16 3.04
C LEU A 81 -8.45 2.62 2.05
N ALA A 82 -8.05 3.27 0.95
CA ALA A 82 -8.98 3.69 -0.10
C ALA A 82 -9.60 2.48 -0.82
N GLY A 83 -8.84 1.40 -1.02
CA GLY A 83 -9.35 0.13 -1.53
C GLY A 83 -10.45 -0.45 -0.64
N TRP A 84 -10.23 -0.46 0.67
CA TRP A 84 -11.24 -0.81 1.68
C TRP A 84 -12.48 0.08 1.61
N ALA A 85 -12.30 1.40 1.59
CA ALA A 85 -13.40 2.34 1.46
C ALA A 85 -14.18 2.11 0.16
N GLY A 86 -13.49 1.85 -0.95
CA GLY A 86 -14.10 1.53 -2.24
C GLY A 86 -14.94 0.26 -2.21
N GLN A 87 -14.51 -0.79 -1.50
CA GLN A 87 -15.34 -2.00 -1.32
C GLN A 87 -16.62 -1.74 -0.55
N TRP A 88 -16.53 -0.86 0.44
CA TRP A 88 -17.67 -0.53 1.28
C TRP A 88 -18.69 0.33 0.52
N LEU A 89 -18.22 1.26 -0.32
CA LEU A 89 -19.06 2.14 -1.11
C LEU A 89 -19.62 1.47 -2.38
N GLU A 90 -18.89 0.53 -2.99
CA GLU A 90 -19.32 -0.16 -4.21
C GLU A 90 -20.50 -1.10 -3.96
N GLN A 91 -21.60 -0.92 -4.70
CA GLN A 91 -22.82 -1.73 -4.55
C GLN A 91 -23.10 -2.64 -5.75
N TYR A 92 -22.55 -2.33 -6.93
CA TYR A 92 -22.88 -2.99 -8.19
C TYR A 92 -21.84 -4.05 -8.57
N ASN A 93 -20.54 -3.75 -8.45
CA ASN A 93 -19.47 -4.64 -8.90
C ASN A 93 -18.29 -4.77 -7.93
N LYS A 94 -18.59 -5.24 -6.71
CA LYS A 94 -17.59 -5.52 -5.67
C LYS A 94 -16.42 -6.42 -6.13
N PRO A 95 -16.62 -7.48 -6.95
CA PRO A 95 -15.51 -8.29 -7.42
C PRO A 95 -14.52 -7.54 -8.31
N ALA A 96 -15.01 -6.69 -9.22
CA ALA A 96 -14.12 -5.86 -10.05
C ALA A 96 -13.39 -4.82 -9.20
N GLN A 97 -14.07 -4.23 -8.22
CA GLN A 97 -13.49 -3.29 -7.28
C GLN A 97 -12.34 -3.92 -6.46
N HIS A 98 -12.46 -5.21 -6.10
CA HIS A 98 -11.39 -5.94 -5.41
C HIS A 98 -10.16 -6.09 -6.30
N TRP A 99 -10.37 -6.51 -7.55
CA TRP A 99 -9.29 -6.62 -8.51
C TRP A 99 -8.61 -5.29 -8.80
N ASN A 100 -9.36 -4.19 -8.88
CA ASN A 100 -8.80 -2.86 -9.06
C ASN A 100 -7.88 -2.46 -7.89
N THR A 101 -8.26 -2.83 -6.66
CA THR A 101 -7.45 -2.61 -5.46
C THR A 101 -6.17 -3.43 -5.48
N ILE A 102 -6.28 -4.74 -5.71
CA ILE A 102 -5.14 -5.66 -5.79
C ILE A 102 -4.14 -5.20 -6.86
N ARG A 103 -4.62 -4.87 -8.05
CA ARG A 103 -3.78 -4.44 -9.18
C ARG A 103 -3.13 -3.08 -8.92
N GLY A 104 -3.87 -2.12 -8.39
CA GLY A 104 -3.33 -0.80 -8.06
C GLY A 104 -2.22 -0.89 -7.02
N GLN A 105 -2.49 -1.62 -5.94
CA GLN A 105 -1.52 -1.82 -4.86
C GLN A 105 -0.29 -2.58 -5.35
N ALA A 106 -0.46 -3.65 -6.13
CA ALA A 106 0.67 -4.39 -6.71
C ALA A 106 1.52 -3.50 -7.64
N LEU A 107 0.88 -2.74 -8.54
CA LEU A 107 1.58 -1.88 -9.49
C LEU A 107 2.41 -0.81 -8.76
N TYR A 108 1.83 -0.14 -7.78
CA TYR A 108 2.55 0.88 -7.02
C TYR A 108 3.64 0.28 -6.12
N ALA A 109 3.43 -0.92 -5.59
CA ALA A 109 4.47 -1.64 -4.84
C ALA A 109 5.68 -2.00 -5.72
N VAL A 110 5.46 -2.51 -6.95
CA VAL A 110 6.55 -2.74 -7.91
C VAL A 110 7.29 -1.44 -8.23
N ALA A 111 6.55 -0.36 -8.49
CA ALA A 111 7.15 0.95 -8.76
C ALA A 111 7.98 1.45 -7.56
N GLY A 112 7.47 1.25 -6.34
CA GLY A 112 8.16 1.54 -5.09
C GLY A 112 9.45 0.74 -4.91
N LEU A 113 9.45 -0.55 -5.24
CA LEU A 113 10.67 -1.37 -5.22
C LEU A 113 11.69 -0.89 -6.26
N GLY A 114 11.25 -0.54 -7.47
CA GLY A 114 12.10 0.09 -8.48
C GLY A 114 12.69 1.41 -7.98
N PHE A 115 11.89 2.21 -7.28
CA PHE A 115 12.35 3.44 -6.64
C PHE A 115 13.36 3.19 -5.51
N ALA A 116 13.14 2.16 -4.69
CA ALA A 116 14.08 1.72 -3.67
C ALA A 116 15.43 1.34 -4.31
N LEU A 117 15.41 0.56 -5.39
CA LEU A 117 16.62 0.21 -6.14
C LEU A 117 17.35 1.48 -6.62
N TYR A 118 16.60 2.43 -7.17
CA TYR A 118 17.14 3.70 -7.65
C TYR A 118 17.75 4.57 -6.54
N ARG A 119 17.11 4.68 -5.38
CA ARG A 119 17.52 5.59 -4.30
C ARG A 119 18.38 4.96 -3.21
N ASN A 120 17.99 3.81 -2.69
CA ASN A 120 18.59 3.21 -1.50
C ASN A 120 19.66 2.16 -1.85
N PHE A 121 19.57 1.52 -3.01
CA PHE A 121 20.56 0.52 -3.46
C PHE A 121 21.58 1.07 -4.46
N GLY A 122 21.68 2.39 -4.58
CA GLY A 122 22.77 3.05 -5.31
C GLY A 122 22.69 3.01 -6.84
N LEU A 123 21.60 2.49 -7.43
CA LEU A 123 21.47 2.47 -8.89
C LEU A 123 21.48 3.90 -9.47
N GLY A 124 20.79 4.86 -8.85
CA GLY A 124 20.79 6.25 -9.30
C GLY A 124 22.18 6.90 -9.23
N SER A 125 22.93 6.66 -8.16
CA SER A 125 24.31 7.16 -8.03
C SER A 125 25.26 6.52 -9.03
N SER A 126 25.11 5.23 -9.32
CA SER A 126 25.93 4.54 -10.32
C SER A 126 25.69 5.11 -11.71
N ILE A 127 24.44 5.35 -12.11
CA ILE A 127 24.11 5.98 -13.40
C ILE A 127 24.67 7.40 -13.45
N ALA A 128 24.54 8.19 -12.38
CA ALA A 128 25.03 9.56 -12.35
C ALA A 128 26.57 9.67 -12.38
N SER A 129 27.28 8.60 -12.00
CA SER A 129 28.75 8.57 -12.00
C SER A 129 29.36 8.47 -13.40
N ASP A 130 28.59 8.02 -14.40
CA ASP A 130 29.00 8.04 -15.80
C ASP A 130 28.72 9.44 -16.40
N PRO A 131 29.74 10.19 -16.84
CA PRO A 131 29.56 11.51 -17.45
C PRO A 131 28.58 11.52 -18.63
N MET A 132 28.52 10.43 -19.42
CA MET A 132 27.62 10.30 -20.56
C MET A 132 26.15 10.13 -20.14
N MET A 133 25.90 9.61 -18.94
CA MET A 133 24.55 9.37 -18.42
C MET A 133 24.10 10.39 -17.36
N SER A 134 25.00 11.26 -16.90
CA SER A 134 24.76 12.25 -15.84
C SER A 134 23.51 13.12 -16.08
N GLN A 135 23.33 13.62 -17.31
CA GLN A 135 22.14 14.40 -17.67
C GLN A 135 20.86 13.54 -17.66
N GLY A 136 20.96 12.31 -18.17
CA GLY A 136 19.86 11.34 -18.16
C GLY A 136 19.43 10.96 -16.73
N ALA A 137 20.38 10.84 -15.81
CA ALA A 137 20.09 10.59 -14.40
C ALA A 137 19.25 11.72 -13.77
N GLY A 138 19.54 12.98 -14.12
CA GLY A 138 18.74 14.14 -13.69
C GLY A 138 17.28 14.05 -14.16
N TYR A 139 17.07 13.76 -15.45
CA TYR A 139 15.72 13.57 -16.01
C TYR A 139 14.98 12.40 -15.37
N LEU A 140 15.64 11.25 -15.20
CA LEU A 140 15.05 10.08 -14.56
C LEU A 140 14.64 10.39 -13.11
N ASN A 141 15.49 11.08 -12.36
CA ASN A 141 15.17 11.46 -10.98
C ASN A 141 13.93 12.37 -10.92
N ALA A 142 13.77 13.29 -11.87
CA ALA A 142 12.56 14.12 -11.97
C ALA A 142 11.32 13.28 -12.32
N LEU A 143 11.41 12.39 -13.31
CA LEU A 143 10.30 11.52 -13.71
C LEU A 143 9.88 10.56 -12.58
N ILE A 144 10.84 9.96 -11.90
CA ILE A 144 10.61 9.10 -10.74
C ILE A 144 9.95 9.90 -9.62
N GLY A 145 10.48 11.09 -9.33
CA GLY A 145 9.91 12.00 -8.33
C GLY A 145 8.45 12.30 -8.60
N ILE A 146 8.10 12.67 -9.84
CA ILE A 146 6.71 12.92 -10.24
C ILE A 146 5.88 11.62 -10.19
N GLY A 147 6.41 10.53 -10.75
CA GLY A 147 5.74 9.24 -10.87
C GLY A 147 5.32 8.66 -9.52
N MET A 148 6.13 8.81 -8.48
CA MET A 148 5.81 8.34 -7.14
C MET A 148 4.58 9.02 -6.51
N TYR A 149 4.18 10.19 -7.00
CA TYR A 149 2.93 10.87 -6.60
C TYR A 149 1.82 10.68 -7.63
N VAL A 150 2.13 10.74 -8.93
CA VAL A 150 1.11 10.67 -9.98
C VAL A 150 0.47 9.28 -10.08
N ILE A 151 1.23 8.20 -9.93
CA ILE A 151 0.67 6.84 -9.99
C ILE A 151 -0.43 6.60 -8.93
N PRO A 152 -0.19 6.84 -7.62
CA PRO A 152 -1.21 6.60 -6.60
C PRO A 152 -2.38 7.57 -6.74
N LEU A 153 -2.13 8.84 -7.09
CA LEU A 153 -3.20 9.83 -7.31
C LEU A 153 -4.06 9.48 -8.52
N GLY A 154 -3.46 9.03 -9.62
CA GLY A 154 -4.17 8.57 -10.81
C GLY A 154 -5.05 7.36 -10.50
N TRP A 155 -4.51 6.40 -9.73
CA TRP A 155 -5.32 5.26 -9.26
C TRP A 155 -6.48 5.69 -8.37
N LEU A 156 -6.27 6.64 -7.43
CA LEU A 156 -7.36 7.18 -6.59
C LEU A 156 -8.44 7.91 -7.40
N ALA A 157 -8.06 8.62 -8.46
CA ALA A 157 -9.00 9.24 -9.38
C ALA A 157 -9.83 8.18 -10.12
N MET A 158 -9.20 7.12 -10.61
CA MET A 158 -9.89 5.99 -11.26
C MET A 158 -10.81 5.24 -10.29
N LEU A 159 -10.37 5.04 -9.05
CA LEU A 159 -11.19 4.46 -7.97
C LEU A 159 -12.43 5.32 -7.70
N THR A 160 -12.26 6.64 -7.63
CA THR A 160 -13.38 7.57 -7.44
C THR A 160 -14.32 7.48 -8.64
N GLN A 161 -13.80 7.47 -9.86
CA GLN A 161 -14.62 7.31 -11.05
C GLN A 161 -15.41 5.98 -11.03
N SER A 162 -14.82 4.87 -10.60
CA SER A 162 -15.53 3.58 -10.60
C SER A 162 -16.70 3.56 -9.60
N ILE A 163 -16.56 4.24 -8.47
CA ILE A 163 -17.62 4.32 -7.45
C ILE A 163 -18.74 5.26 -7.89
N TRP A 164 -18.41 6.43 -8.45
CA TRP A 164 -19.39 7.52 -8.62
C TRP A 164 -19.95 7.65 -10.04
N ALA A 165 -19.24 7.17 -11.07
CA ALA A 165 -19.64 7.35 -12.47
C ALA A 165 -20.63 6.30 -12.99
N HIS A 166 -21.31 5.57 -12.10
CA HIS A 166 -22.34 4.62 -12.50
C HIS A 166 -23.56 5.34 -13.13
N PRO A 167 -24.08 4.87 -14.27
CA PRO A 167 -25.30 5.42 -14.86
C PRO A 167 -26.47 5.30 -13.88
N PRO A 168 -27.43 6.25 -13.89
CA PRO A 168 -28.63 6.14 -13.05
C PRO A 168 -29.39 4.87 -13.44
N ALA A 169 -29.35 3.87 -12.55
CA ALA A 169 -29.99 2.60 -12.79
C ALA A 169 -31.38 2.60 -12.14
N GLN A 170 -32.41 2.19 -12.89
CA GLN A 170 -33.76 2.11 -12.35
C GLN A 170 -33.87 0.90 -11.42
N GLY A 171 -34.05 1.16 -10.12
CA GLY A 171 -34.22 0.13 -9.10
C GLY A 171 -32.98 -0.12 -8.25
N THR A 172 -33.07 -1.10 -7.36
CA THR A 172 -31.98 -1.48 -6.44
C THR A 172 -30.93 -2.35 -7.16
N PRO A 173 -29.66 -2.36 -6.72
CA PRO A 173 -28.62 -3.22 -7.30
C PRO A 173 -29.04 -4.69 -7.42
N ASP A 174 -29.69 -5.24 -6.39
CA ASP A 174 -30.17 -6.62 -6.38
C ASP A 174 -31.23 -6.88 -7.44
N SER A 175 -32.18 -5.95 -7.62
CA SER A 175 -33.22 -6.06 -8.65
C SER A 175 -32.63 -6.04 -10.07
N LEU A 176 -31.61 -5.22 -10.31
CA LEU A 176 -30.90 -5.14 -11.59
C LEU A 176 -30.10 -6.41 -11.87
N ILE A 177 -29.32 -6.88 -10.90
CA ILE A 177 -28.54 -8.12 -11.02
C ILE A 177 -29.46 -9.31 -11.29
N THR A 178 -30.60 -9.38 -10.60
CA THR A 178 -31.58 -10.45 -10.79
C THR A 178 -32.18 -10.39 -12.19
N THR A 179 -32.66 -9.22 -12.61
CA THR A 179 -33.25 -9.00 -13.95
C THR A 179 -32.28 -9.37 -15.08
N ILE A 180 -31.00 -9.01 -14.96
CA ILE A 180 -29.97 -9.35 -15.95
C ILE A 180 -29.70 -10.87 -15.95
N ARG A 181 -29.61 -11.50 -14.78
CA ARG A 181 -29.36 -12.95 -14.67
C ARG A 181 -30.54 -13.82 -15.11
N THR A 182 -31.76 -13.29 -15.06
CA THR A 182 -32.98 -13.98 -15.50
C THR A 182 -33.37 -13.67 -16.95
N ARG A 183 -32.77 -12.65 -17.58
CA ARG A 183 -32.97 -12.36 -19.01
C ARG A 183 -32.57 -13.59 -19.85
N GLY A 184 -33.52 -14.09 -20.64
CA GLY A 184 -33.33 -15.26 -21.52
C GLY A 184 -33.56 -16.62 -20.85
N LYS A 185 -34.02 -16.66 -19.59
CA LYS A 185 -34.47 -17.90 -18.92
C LYS A 185 -36.00 -17.99 -18.78
N GLN A 186 -36.73 -17.15 -19.52
CA GLN A 186 -38.18 -17.21 -19.69
C GLN A 186 -38.50 -17.74 -21.07
#